data_AF-A0ABD4ZWI6-F1
#
_entry.id   AF-A0ABD4ZWI6-F1
#
_cell.length_a   1.000
_cell.length_b   1.000
_cell.length_c   1.000
_cell.angle_alpha   90.00
_cell.angle_beta   90.00
_cell.angle_gamma   90.00
#
_symmetry.space_group_name_H-M   'P 1'
#
loop_
_entity.id
_entity.type
_entity.pdbx_description
1 polymer ?
#
loop_
_entity_poly.entity_id
_entity_poly.type
_entity_poly.pdbx_seq_one_letter_code
_entity_poly.pdbx_strand_id
1 'polypeptide(L)'
;MKTIDLSYEDCTIEDMKVFKVDEAQWIAAPSLLHALAFYDEQVGLEVEYLKDIEECEIEEMGMWDSTEIMQSEKEAFEQGKLKIYEPQKNKKMEFGDYGVFAGELCKWTSFADVIKSQEVGTYVIACTEY
;
A
#
# COMPACT_ATOMS: atom_id res chain seq x y z
N MET A 1 29.89 6.58 -14.79
CA MET A 1 28.83 6.29 -13.81
C MET A 1 29.05 4.88 -13.30
N LYS A 2 29.05 4.67 -11.97
CA LYS A 2 28.91 3.32 -11.42
C LYS A 2 27.43 2.95 -11.56
N THR A 3 27.13 1.89 -12.29
CA THR A 3 25.81 1.29 -12.28
C THR A 3 25.57 0.77 -10.86
N ILE A 4 24.51 1.23 -10.22
CA ILE A 4 24.04 0.62 -8.97
C ILE A 4 23.26 -0.61 -9.40
N ASP A 5 23.63 -1.77 -8.89
CA ASP A 5 22.89 -3.00 -9.10
C ASP A 5 21.72 -3.01 -8.11
N LEU A 6 20.49 -2.99 -8.63
CA LEU A 6 19.23 -3.01 -7.88
C LEU A 6 18.55 -4.38 -8.03
N SER A 7 19.35 -5.43 -7.90
CA SER A 7 18.87 -6.81 -7.91
C SER A 7 18.08 -7.13 -6.64
N TYR A 8 17.03 -7.93 -6.80
CA TYR A 8 16.22 -8.48 -5.71
C TYR A 8 16.70 -9.86 -5.24
N GLU A 9 17.74 -10.44 -5.85
CA GLU A 9 18.15 -11.83 -5.63
C GLU A 9 18.51 -12.16 -4.17
N ASP A 10 18.94 -11.16 -3.39
CA ASP A 10 19.31 -11.30 -1.99
C ASP A 10 18.25 -10.76 -1.01
N CYS A 11 17.10 -10.29 -1.50
CA CYS A 11 16.03 -9.73 -0.67
C CYS A 11 14.97 -10.78 -0.34
N THR A 12 14.46 -10.73 0.89
CA THR A 12 13.29 -11.52 1.31
C THR A 12 12.08 -10.63 1.55
N ILE A 13 10.91 -11.23 1.77
CA ILE A 13 9.67 -10.49 2.07
C ILE A 13 9.84 -9.66 3.35
N GLU A 14 10.63 -10.13 4.30
CA GLU A 14 10.93 -9.43 5.55
C GLU A 14 11.77 -8.15 5.36
N ASP A 15 12.47 -8.03 4.23
CA ASP A 15 13.23 -6.81 3.88
C ASP A 15 12.33 -5.73 3.28
N MET A 16 11.10 -6.07 2.88
CA MET A 16 10.18 -5.14 2.24
C MET A 16 9.71 -4.06 3.22
N LYS A 17 9.74 -2.83 2.73
CA LYS A 17 9.30 -1.62 3.43
C LYS A 17 8.28 -0.90 2.57
N VAL A 18 7.57 0.04 3.17
CA VAL A 18 6.71 0.99 2.46
C VAL A 18 7.24 2.39 2.65
N PHE A 19 7.37 3.11 1.54
CA PHE A 19 7.74 4.51 1.52
C PHE A 19 6.56 5.33 1.02
N LYS A 20 6.12 6.28 1.83
CA LYS A 20 5.21 7.34 1.37
C LYS A 20 6.04 8.29 0.53
N VAL A 21 5.71 8.43 -0.75
CA VAL A 21 6.49 9.26 -1.69
C VAL A 21 5.83 10.60 -1.99
N ASP A 22 4.51 10.71 -1.81
CA ASP A 22 3.78 11.96 -1.78
C ASP A 22 2.51 11.83 -0.92
N GLU A 23 1.59 12.81 -0.97
CA GLU A 23 0.37 12.81 -0.17
C GLU A 23 -0.60 11.66 -0.49
N ALA A 24 -0.55 11.11 -1.70
CA ALA A 24 -1.49 10.14 -2.21
C ALA A 24 -0.83 8.79 -2.59
N GLN A 25 0.49 8.72 -2.65
CA GLN A 25 1.21 7.57 -3.20
C GLN A 25 2.17 6.92 -2.20
N TRP A 26 2.10 5.59 -2.16
CA TRP A 26 3.00 4.72 -1.40
C TRP A 26 3.64 3.68 -2.32
N ILE A 27 4.94 3.45 -2.12
CA ILE A 27 5.72 2.44 -2.85
C ILE A 27 6.23 1.40 -1.86
N ALA A 28 5.93 0.13 -2.12
CA ALA A 28 6.60 -0.99 -1.46
C ALA A 28 7.92 -1.30 -2.17
N ALA A 29 9.00 -1.43 -1.41
CA ALA A 29 10.33 -1.77 -1.92
C ALA A 29 11.25 -2.32 -0.82
N PRO A 30 12.31 -3.10 -1.16
CA PRO A 30 13.26 -3.60 -0.16
C PRO A 30 14.15 -2.51 0.43
N SER A 31 14.29 -1.38 -0.25
CA SER A 31 15.06 -0.25 0.26
C SER A 31 14.58 1.07 -0.31
N LEU A 32 14.93 2.16 0.37
CA LEU A 32 14.63 3.51 -0.09
C LEU A 32 15.20 3.75 -1.50
N LEU A 33 16.40 3.23 -1.80
CA LEU A 33 17.01 3.41 -3.12
C LEU A 33 16.20 2.77 -4.25
N HIS A 34 15.61 1.59 -4.01
CA HIS A 34 14.71 0.95 -4.98
C HIS A 34 13.46 1.81 -5.20
N ALA A 35 12.84 2.29 -4.11
CA ALA A 35 11.66 3.15 -4.21
C ALA A 35 11.95 4.47 -4.94
N LEU A 36 13.11 5.09 -4.69
CA LEU A 36 13.55 6.31 -5.36
C LEU A 36 13.78 6.10 -6.85
N ALA A 37 14.49 5.02 -7.22
CA ALA A 37 14.74 4.71 -8.63
C ALA A 37 13.42 4.51 -9.38
N PHE A 38 12.50 3.77 -8.78
CA PHE A 38 11.19 3.51 -9.37
C PHE A 38 10.30 4.77 -9.47
N TYR A 39 10.31 5.63 -8.45
CA TYR A 39 9.55 6.88 -8.48
C TYR A 39 10.14 7.87 -9.50
N ASP A 40 11.46 7.98 -9.61
CA ASP A 40 12.14 8.82 -10.61
C ASP A 40 11.76 8.41 -12.04
N GLU A 41 11.70 7.11 -12.32
CA GLU A 41 11.28 6.59 -13.62
C GLU A 41 9.83 6.95 -13.99
N GLN A 42 8.93 7.08 -13.00
CA GLN A 42 7.52 7.39 -13.25
C GLN A 42 7.25 8.87 -13.46
N VAL A 43 7.80 9.73 -12.59
CA VAL A 43 7.42 11.15 -12.52
C VAL A 43 8.57 12.12 -12.79
N GLY A 44 9.82 11.65 -12.82
CA GLY A 44 11.01 12.51 -12.86
C GLY A 44 11.20 13.23 -11.53
N LEU A 45 12.00 12.65 -10.65
CA LEU A 45 12.21 13.16 -9.29
C LEU A 45 13.12 14.39 -9.32
N GLU A 46 12.57 15.56 -8.95
CA GLU A 46 13.42 16.67 -8.53
C GLU A 46 13.94 16.44 -7.11
N VAL A 47 15.19 16.85 -6.85
CA VAL A 47 15.89 16.63 -5.57
C VAL A 47 15.11 17.18 -4.37
N GLU A 48 14.24 18.17 -4.58
CA GLU A 48 13.43 18.79 -3.53
C GLU A 48 12.38 17.83 -2.96
N TYR A 49 11.81 16.95 -3.79
CA TYR A 49 10.79 15.96 -3.38
C TYR A 49 11.36 14.80 -2.55
N LEU A 50 12.67 14.57 -2.61
CA LEU A 50 13.33 13.52 -1.82
C LEU A 50 13.24 13.75 -0.30
N LYS A 51 12.95 14.98 0.13
CA LYS A 51 12.85 15.34 1.56
C LYS A 51 11.54 14.91 2.19
N ASP A 52 10.52 14.65 1.38
CA ASP A 52 9.17 14.35 1.85
C ASP A 52 8.88 12.84 1.87
N ILE A 53 9.90 12.02 1.58
CA ILE A 53 9.78 10.57 1.54
C ILE A 53 9.99 9.98 2.93
N GLU A 54 8.95 9.30 3.44
CA GLU A 54 8.92 8.75 4.79
C GLU A 54 8.69 7.24 4.77
N GLU A 55 9.51 6.49 5.52
CA GLU A 55 9.27 5.06 5.76
C GLU A 55 8.06 4.90 6.69
N CYS A 56 7.10 4.06 6.28
CA CYS A 56 5.87 3.82 7.02
C CYS A 56 6.05 2.69 8.03
N GLU A 57 5.31 2.77 9.14
CA GLU A 57 5.15 1.65 10.09
C GLU A 57 4.16 0.64 9.49
N ILE A 58 4.68 -0.32 8.71
CA ILE A 58 3.86 -1.22 7.86
C ILE A 58 2.88 -2.12 8.62
N GLU A 59 3.11 -2.32 9.91
CA GLU A 59 2.24 -3.10 10.81
C GLU A 59 1.11 -2.25 11.41
N GLU A 60 1.25 -0.92 11.42
CA GLU A 60 0.26 0.01 12.00
C GLU A 60 -0.54 0.75 10.91
N MET A 61 0.02 0.85 9.71
CA MET A 61 -0.57 1.50 8.55
C MET A 61 -1.14 0.48 7.56
N GLY A 62 -2.06 0.93 6.71
CA GLY A 62 -2.72 0.05 5.75
C GLY A 62 -3.48 0.81 4.67
N MET A 63 -4.25 0.05 3.91
CA MET A 63 -5.03 0.55 2.78
C MET A 63 -6.36 -0.20 2.63
N TRP A 64 -7.26 0.40 1.85
CA TRP A 64 -8.44 -0.31 1.35
C TRP A 64 -8.02 -1.24 0.22
N ASP A 65 -8.07 -2.54 0.47
CA ASP A 65 -7.69 -3.57 -0.49
C ASP A 65 -8.92 -4.37 -0.94
N SER A 66 -9.16 -4.43 -2.26
CA SER A 66 -10.25 -5.21 -2.86
C SER A 66 -9.83 -6.62 -3.29
N THR A 67 -8.53 -6.93 -3.27
CA THR A 67 -7.99 -8.22 -3.76
C THR A 67 -8.23 -9.36 -2.78
N GLU A 68 -8.17 -9.07 -1.47
CA GLU A 68 -8.40 -10.02 -0.36
C GLU A 68 -9.90 -10.26 -0.05
N ILE A 69 -10.81 -9.74 -0.88
CA ILE A 69 -12.26 -9.94 -0.70
C ILE A 69 -12.72 -11.28 -1.28
N MET A 70 -13.15 -12.18 -0.39
CA MET A 70 -13.71 -13.47 -0.76
C MET A 70 -15.11 -13.34 -1.38
N GLN A 71 -15.50 -14.31 -2.22
CA GLN A 71 -16.83 -14.34 -2.84
C GLN A 71 -17.97 -14.33 -1.81
N SER A 72 -17.81 -15.02 -0.68
CA SER A 72 -18.79 -15.03 0.41
C SER A 72 -18.97 -13.66 1.07
N GLU A 73 -17.92 -12.83 1.11
CA GLU A 73 -17.97 -11.48 1.66
C GLU A 73 -18.70 -10.53 0.69
N LYS A 74 -18.48 -10.69 -0.62
CA LYS A 74 -19.25 -9.99 -1.67
C LYS A 74 -20.74 -10.31 -1.56
N GLU A 75 -21.09 -11.58 -1.47
CA GLU A 75 -22.48 -12.01 -1.31
C GLU A 75 -23.13 -11.45 -0.03
N ALA A 76 -22.38 -11.43 1.08
CA ALA A 76 -22.86 -10.84 2.33
C ALA A 76 -23.08 -9.31 2.21
N PHE A 77 -22.23 -8.62 1.46
CA PHE A 77 -22.37 -7.20 1.16
C PHE A 77 -23.59 -6.91 0.29
N GLU A 78 -23.78 -7.65 -0.80
CA GLU A 78 -24.95 -7.52 -1.69
C GLU A 78 -26.28 -7.78 -0.96
N GLN A 79 -26.28 -8.66 0.04
CA GLN A 79 -27.44 -8.95 0.89
C GLN A 79 -27.64 -7.94 2.03
N GLY A 80 -26.78 -6.91 2.14
CA GLY A 80 -26.83 -5.91 3.21
C GLY A 80 -26.52 -6.47 4.60
N LYS A 81 -25.84 -7.63 4.68
CA LYS A 81 -25.47 -8.30 5.94
C LYS A 81 -24.09 -7.90 6.43
N LEU A 82 -23.25 -7.39 5.54
CA LEU A 82 -21.92 -6.89 5.88
C LEU A 82 -22.02 -5.45 6.42
N LYS A 83 -21.44 -5.20 7.59
CA LYS A 83 -21.35 -3.85 8.14
C LYS A 83 -20.13 -3.13 7.55
N ILE A 84 -20.39 -2.02 6.87
CA ILE A 84 -19.34 -1.15 6.33
C ILE A 84 -18.91 -0.15 7.40
N TYR A 85 -17.62 0.20 7.38
CA TYR A 85 -17.03 1.25 8.17
C TYR A 85 -17.67 2.59 7.81
N GLU A 86 -18.22 3.24 8.82
CA GLU A 86 -18.72 4.60 8.74
C GLU A 86 -17.76 5.50 9.52
N PRO A 87 -17.13 6.50 8.88
CA PRO A 87 -16.26 7.44 9.57
C PRO A 87 -16.99 8.11 10.72
N GLN A 88 -16.49 7.92 11.94
CA GLN A 88 -17.00 8.59 13.14
C GLN A 88 -15.85 9.31 13.83
N LYS A 89 -16.16 10.46 14.45
CA LYS A 89 -15.16 11.38 15.05
C LYS A 89 -14.15 10.70 15.99
N ASN A 90 -14.51 9.57 16.60
CA ASN A 90 -13.67 8.84 17.55
C ASN A 90 -13.45 7.36 17.19
N LYS A 91 -13.85 6.91 15.99
CA LYS A 91 -13.63 5.51 15.56
C LYS A 91 -12.55 5.48 14.49
N LYS A 92 -11.37 4.99 14.85
CA LYS A 92 -10.34 4.65 13.86
C LYS A 92 -10.76 3.38 13.10
N MET A 93 -10.28 3.25 11.87
CA MET A 93 -10.39 2.00 11.13
C MET A 93 -9.57 0.93 11.85
N GLU A 94 -10.11 -0.27 11.92
CA GLU A 94 -9.40 -1.45 12.43
C GLU A 94 -9.14 -2.40 11.24
N PHE A 95 -8.01 -3.12 11.26
CA PHE A 95 -7.75 -4.10 10.20
C PHE A 95 -8.87 -5.15 10.17
N GLY A 96 -9.37 -5.44 8.96
CA GLY A 96 -10.55 -6.27 8.75
C GLY A 96 -11.88 -5.51 8.70
N ASP A 97 -11.92 -4.22 9.02
CA ASP A 97 -13.09 -3.38 8.71
C ASP A 97 -13.33 -3.38 7.19
N TYR A 98 -14.60 -3.33 6.77
CA TYR A 98 -14.96 -3.28 5.36
C TYR A 98 -15.33 -1.86 4.93
N GLY A 99 -14.97 -1.48 3.71
CA GLY A 99 -15.19 -0.16 3.14
C GLY A 99 -15.72 -0.28 1.71
N VAL A 100 -16.25 0.82 1.18
CA VAL A 100 -16.46 0.93 -0.27
C VAL A 100 -15.56 2.04 -0.78
N PHE A 101 -14.64 1.69 -1.67
CA PHE A 101 -13.70 2.64 -2.29
C PHE A 101 -13.79 2.50 -3.81
N ALA A 102 -13.91 3.62 -4.52
CA ALA A 102 -14.13 3.65 -5.98
C ALA A 102 -15.29 2.75 -6.50
N GLY A 103 -16.30 2.47 -5.65
CA GLY A 103 -17.43 1.61 -5.98
C GLY A 103 -17.19 0.11 -5.76
N GLU A 104 -16.00 -0.28 -5.30
CA GLU A 104 -15.66 -1.67 -4.98
C GLU A 104 -15.71 -1.90 -3.47
N LEU A 105 -16.10 -3.12 -3.07
CA LEU A 105 -15.96 -3.58 -1.69
C LEU A 105 -14.47 -3.79 -1.40
N CYS A 106 -13.99 -3.20 -0.32
CA CYS A 106 -12.61 -3.31 0.14
C CYS A 106 -12.58 -3.73 1.61
N LYS A 107 -11.45 -4.30 2.02
CA LYS A 107 -11.11 -4.57 3.42
C LYS A 107 -9.95 -3.66 3.81
N TRP A 108 -9.99 -3.10 5.02
CA TRP A 108 -8.86 -2.36 5.56
C TRP A 108 -7.78 -3.35 5.94
N THR A 109 -6.69 -3.39 5.18
CA THR A 109 -5.62 -4.39 5.28
C THR A 109 -4.30 -3.69 5.60
N SER A 110 -3.50 -4.29 6.47
CA SER A 110 -2.17 -3.76 6.81
C SER A 110 -1.25 -3.77 5.59
N PHE A 111 -0.31 -2.84 5.52
CA PHE A 111 0.69 -2.88 4.45
C PHE A 111 1.54 -4.14 4.53
N ALA A 112 1.83 -4.64 5.74
CA ALA A 112 2.53 -5.90 5.93
C ALA A 112 1.82 -7.09 5.25
N ASP A 113 0.49 -7.17 5.33
CA ASP A 113 -0.27 -8.27 4.72
C ASP A 113 -0.40 -8.10 3.20
N VAL A 114 -0.57 -6.86 2.70
CA VAL A 114 -0.55 -6.56 1.26
C VAL A 114 0.80 -6.92 0.63
N ILE A 115 1.91 -6.68 1.33
CA ILE A 115 3.25 -7.04 0.83
C ILE A 115 3.42 -8.55 0.74
N LYS A 116 2.98 -9.29 1.76
CA LYS A 116 3.11 -10.77 1.79
C LYS A 116 2.42 -11.44 0.60
N SER A 117 1.36 -10.85 0.04
CA SER A 117 0.62 -11.42 -1.09
C SER A 117 1.22 -11.08 -2.47
N GLN A 118 2.12 -10.09 -2.55
CA GLN A 118 2.66 -9.54 -3.81
C GLN A 118 4.10 -9.99 -4.14
N GLU A 119 4.73 -10.81 -3.28
CA GLU A 119 6.13 -11.23 -3.37
C GLU A 119 7.16 -10.07 -3.25
N VAL A 120 8.45 -10.39 -3.33
CA VAL A 120 9.54 -9.38 -3.25
C VAL A 120 9.62 -8.59 -4.55
N GLY A 121 9.62 -7.27 -4.47
CA GLY A 121 9.74 -6.42 -5.65
C GLY A 121 9.61 -4.93 -5.34
N THR A 122 9.40 -4.12 -6.38
CA THR A 122 9.07 -2.69 -6.21
C THR A 122 7.79 -2.36 -6.96
N TYR A 123 6.80 -1.85 -6.24
CA TYR A 123 5.47 -1.60 -6.78
C TYR A 123 4.73 -0.53 -5.97
N VAL A 124 3.78 0.13 -6.62
CA VAL A 124 2.86 1.06 -5.96
C VAL A 124 1.83 0.23 -5.18
N ILE A 125 1.60 0.56 -3.91
CA ILE A 125 0.58 -0.14 -3.10
C ILE A 125 -0.68 0.69 -2.92
N ALA A 126 -0.59 2.01 -2.91
CA ALA A 126 -1.77 2.87 -2.87
C ALA A 126 -1.50 4.15 -3.65
N CYS A 127 -2.49 4.57 -4.43
CA CYS A 127 -2.58 5.86 -5.08
C CYS A 127 -3.99 6.39 -4.79
N THR A 128 -4.14 7.37 -3.90
CA THR A 128 -5.44 7.97 -3.58
C THR A 128 -5.72 9.20 -4.46
N GLU A 129 -5.39 9.14 -5.75
CA GLU A 129 -5.91 10.11 -6.70
C GLU A 129 -7.41 9.84 -6.89
N TYR A 130 -8.23 10.82 -6.52
CA TYR A 130 -9.68 10.86 -6.72
C TYR A 130 -10.03 11.60 -8.02
#